data_AF-A0A1N7TB51-F1
#
_entry.id   AF-A0A1N7TB51-F1
#
_cell.length_a   1.000
_cell.length_b   1.000
_cell.length_c   1.000
_cell.angle_alpha   90.00
_cell.angle_beta   90.00
_cell.angle_gamma   90.00
#
_symmetry.space_group_name_H-M   'P 1'
#
loop_
_entity.id
_entity.type
_entity.pdbx_description
1 polymer ?
#
loop_
_entity_poly.entity_id
_entity_poly.type
_entity_poly.pdbx_seq_one_letter_code
_entity_poly.pdbx_strand_id
1 'polypeptide(L)'
;SSMRFDSSVIRSQMLENSFLIDHPRKKINTIVRVIALVESLAKMKLCNALGHPLSKSVWTDFSDSDIIDRFGRICRKLSHYYSGSSRKRALYRIKYIVRLSCARTLARKHKRPVRAFLQPLGSEFLDEFFQEEEKEVLSLIFP
;
A
#
# COMPACT_ATOMS: atom_id res chain seq x y z
N SER A 1 -23.58 52.43 19.26
CA SER A 1 -22.69 51.46 19.91
C SER A 1 -23.03 50.06 19.42
N SER A 2 -22.36 49.56 18.37
CA SER A 2 -22.61 48.23 17.82
C SER A 2 -21.51 47.27 18.27
N MET A 3 -21.90 46.25 19.02
CA MET A 3 -21.02 45.14 19.40
C MET A 3 -20.72 44.31 18.16
N ARG A 4 -19.46 44.35 17.68
CA ARG A 4 -18.96 43.46 16.64
C ARG A 4 -18.68 42.10 17.29
N PHE A 5 -19.48 41.08 16.97
CA PHE A 5 -19.14 39.70 17.28
C PHE A 5 -18.15 39.20 16.23
N ASP A 6 -16.91 38.95 16.65
CA ASP A 6 -15.86 38.35 15.82
C ASP A 6 -16.22 36.89 15.49
N SER A 7 -16.92 36.68 14.37
CA SER A 7 -17.24 35.35 13.83
C SER A 7 -16.01 34.59 13.28
N SER A 8 -14.84 35.23 13.25
CA SER A 8 -13.61 34.69 12.67
C SER A 8 -12.83 33.77 13.62
N VAL A 9 -12.91 33.99 14.94
CA VAL A 9 -12.14 33.22 15.93
C VAL A 9 -12.73 31.81 16.14
N ILE A 10 -14.04 31.64 15.96
CA ILE A 10 -14.74 30.37 16.16
C ILE A 10 -14.48 29.37 15.01
N ARG A 11 -14.18 29.85 13.79
CA ARG A 11 -13.96 29.00 12.61
C ARG A 11 -12.60 28.29 12.64
N SER A 12 -11.58 28.94 13.19
CA SER A 12 -10.23 28.36 13.37
C SER A 12 -10.24 27.25 14.41
N GLN A 13 -10.99 27.42 15.49
CA GLN A 13 -11.11 26.43 16.55
C GLN A 13 -11.82 25.15 16.07
N MET A 14 -12.84 25.25 15.21
CA MET A 14 -13.47 24.06 14.61
C MET A 14 -12.55 23.32 13.64
N LEU A 15 -11.71 24.05 12.89
CA LEU A 15 -10.71 23.48 11.98
C LEU A 15 -9.57 22.81 12.75
N GLU A 16 -9.05 23.45 13.80
CA GLU A 16 -8.01 22.88 14.68
C GLU A 16 -8.53 21.69 15.48
N ASN A 17 -9.74 21.77 16.04
CA ASN A 17 -10.36 20.64 16.72
C ASN A 17 -10.66 19.48 15.75
N SER A 18 -10.96 19.75 14.47
CA SER A 18 -11.15 18.68 13.48
C SER A 18 -9.85 17.93 13.13
N PHE A 19 -8.70 18.59 13.30
CA PHE A 19 -7.36 18.03 13.08
C PHE A 19 -6.87 17.24 14.30
N LEU A 20 -7.20 17.70 15.52
CA LEU A 20 -6.81 17.07 16.77
C LEU A 20 -7.73 15.92 17.21
N ILE A 21 -8.97 15.87 16.73
CA ILE A 21 -9.77 14.66 16.89
C ILE A 21 -9.30 13.63 15.85
N ASP A 22 -8.14 13.03 16.09
CA ASP A 22 -7.77 11.75 15.51
C ASP A 22 -8.73 10.70 16.09
N HIS A 23 -9.90 10.59 15.46
CA HIS A 23 -11.03 9.84 15.98
C HIS A 23 -10.68 8.34 16.03
N PRO A 24 -10.93 7.64 17.16
CA PRO A 24 -10.90 6.18 17.24
C PRO A 24 -11.70 5.51 16.11
N ARG A 25 -12.79 6.15 15.67
CA ARG A 25 -13.62 5.75 14.52
C ARG A 25 -12.85 5.73 13.20
N LYS A 26 -11.98 6.70 12.91
CA LYS A 26 -11.12 6.70 11.70
C LYS A 26 -10.09 5.57 11.77
N LYS A 27 -9.51 5.32 12.96
CA LYS A 27 -8.56 4.22 13.20
C LYS A 27 -9.20 2.85 13.05
N ILE A 28 -10.38 2.63 13.65
CA ILE A 28 -11.17 1.40 13.50
C ILE A 28 -11.57 1.18 12.04
N ASN A 29 -12.10 2.21 11.37
CA ASN A 29 -12.45 2.10 9.95
C ASN A 29 -11.21 1.80 9.09
N THR A 30 -10.01 2.21 9.50
CA THR A 30 -8.76 1.90 8.80
C THR A 30 -8.35 0.45 9.03
N ILE A 31 -8.41 -0.03 10.27
CA ILE A 31 -8.14 -1.43 10.63
C ILE A 31 -9.09 -2.36 9.88
N VAL A 32 -10.40 -2.10 9.91
CA VAL A 32 -11.41 -2.88 9.18
C VAL A 32 -11.13 -2.90 7.67
N ARG A 33 -10.76 -1.75 7.09
CA ARG A 33 -10.46 -1.67 5.65
C ARG A 33 -9.16 -2.37 5.27
N VAL A 34 -8.13 -2.34 6.14
CA VAL A 34 -6.87 -3.08 5.94
C VAL A 34 -7.10 -4.57 6.07
N ILE A 35 -7.87 -5.01 7.06
CA ILE A 35 -8.22 -6.42 7.25
C ILE A 35 -8.96 -6.95 6.02
N ALA A 36 -9.99 -6.24 5.54
CA ALA A 36 -10.71 -6.62 4.34
C ALA A 36 -9.80 -6.74 3.09
N LEU A 37 -8.79 -5.86 2.97
CA LEU A 37 -7.81 -5.94 1.88
C LEU A 37 -6.85 -7.13 2.03
N VAL A 38 -6.36 -7.38 3.25
CA VAL A 38 -5.54 -8.55 3.55
C VAL A 38 -6.30 -9.84 3.28
N GLU A 39 -7.57 -9.92 3.67
CA GLU A 39 -8.45 -11.06 3.38
C GLU A 39 -8.65 -11.27 1.88
N SER A 40 -8.85 -10.21 1.11
CA SER A 40 -8.96 -10.29 -0.35
C SER A 40 -7.68 -10.86 -0.97
N LEU A 41 -6.51 -10.38 -0.54
CA LEU A 41 -5.21 -10.91 -0.99
C LEU A 41 -4.98 -12.35 -0.52
N ALA A 42 -5.45 -12.72 0.66
CA ALA A 42 -5.36 -14.07 1.20
C ALA A 42 -6.23 -15.05 0.41
N LYS A 43 -7.44 -14.65 -0.02
CA LYS A 43 -8.28 -15.41 -0.95
C LYS A 43 -7.59 -15.63 -2.29
N MET A 44 -6.84 -14.62 -2.77
CA MET A 44 -5.96 -14.75 -3.94
C MET A 44 -4.70 -15.58 -3.69
N LYS A 45 -4.48 -16.11 -2.47
CA LYS A 45 -3.27 -16.83 -2.02
C LYS A 45 -1.98 -16.04 -2.23
N LEU A 46 -2.05 -14.71 -2.10
CA LEU A 46 -0.88 -13.83 -2.16
C LEU A 46 -0.28 -13.57 -0.79
N CYS A 47 -1.07 -13.64 0.27
CA CYS A 47 -0.61 -13.62 1.65
C CYS A 47 -1.40 -14.63 2.49
N ASN A 48 -1.00 -14.81 3.75
CA ASN A 48 -1.82 -15.53 4.71
C ASN A 48 -2.81 -14.58 5.42
N ALA A 49 -3.65 -15.13 6.30
CA ALA A 49 -4.65 -14.36 7.05
C ALA A 49 -4.05 -13.22 7.91
N LEU A 50 -2.79 -13.34 8.33
CA LEU A 50 -2.07 -12.31 9.09
C LEU A 50 -1.44 -11.22 8.19
N GLY A 51 -1.51 -11.39 6.87
CA GLY A 51 -0.91 -10.50 5.89
C GLY A 51 0.57 -10.76 5.65
N HIS A 52 1.09 -11.94 5.99
CA HIS A 52 2.45 -12.33 5.61
C HIS A 52 2.51 -12.74 4.13
N PRO A 53 3.41 -12.16 3.33
CA PRO A 53 3.49 -12.44 1.89
C PRO A 53 3.85 -13.90 1.58
N LEU A 54 3.14 -14.49 0.62
CA LEU A 54 3.33 -15.85 0.12
C LEU A 54 3.77 -15.81 -1.35
N SER A 55 4.55 -16.81 -1.76
CA SER A 55 4.85 -17.02 -3.18
C SER A 55 3.64 -17.64 -3.88
N LYS A 56 3.38 -17.24 -5.13
CA LYS A 56 2.31 -17.77 -5.97
C LYS A 56 2.86 -18.84 -6.91
N SER A 57 3.06 -20.07 -6.41
CA SER A 57 3.68 -21.16 -7.19
C SER A 57 2.94 -21.49 -8.49
N VAL A 58 1.63 -21.34 -8.53
CA VAL A 58 0.82 -21.57 -9.76
C VAL A 58 1.25 -20.66 -10.92
N TRP A 59 1.96 -19.56 -10.65
CA TRP A 59 2.42 -18.63 -11.68
C TRP A 59 3.87 -18.88 -12.12
N THR A 60 4.58 -19.85 -11.56
CA THR A 60 5.98 -20.10 -11.91
C THR A 60 6.17 -20.59 -13.35
N ASP A 61 5.10 -21.11 -13.96
CA ASP A 61 5.12 -21.61 -15.34
C ASP A 61 5.00 -20.47 -16.37
N PHE A 62 4.63 -19.26 -15.96
CA PHE A 62 4.59 -18.08 -16.83
C PHE A 62 5.97 -17.45 -17.01
N SER A 63 6.14 -16.61 -18.04
CA SER A 63 7.35 -15.80 -18.21
C SER A 63 7.54 -14.81 -17.04
N ASP A 64 8.76 -14.33 -16.82
CA ASP A 64 9.02 -13.37 -15.74
C ASP A 64 8.23 -12.08 -15.94
N SER A 65 8.17 -11.56 -17.16
CA SER A 65 7.36 -10.38 -17.51
C SER A 65 5.87 -10.59 -17.25
N ASP A 66 5.33 -11.78 -17.56
CA ASP A 66 3.91 -12.08 -17.30
C ASP A 66 3.59 -12.16 -15.81
N ILE A 67 4.51 -12.72 -15.00
CA ILE A 67 4.39 -12.74 -13.54
C ILE A 67 4.36 -11.30 -13.03
N ILE A 68 5.29 -10.47 -13.48
CA ILE A 68 5.43 -9.07 -13.07
C ILE A 68 4.19 -8.26 -13.48
N ASP A 69 3.74 -8.32 -14.74
CA ASP A 69 2.56 -7.57 -15.22
C ASP A 69 1.29 -7.97 -14.45
N ARG A 70 1.09 -9.27 -14.16
CA ARG A 70 -0.05 -9.72 -13.35
C ARG A 70 -0.05 -9.10 -11.95
N PHE A 71 1.10 -9.08 -11.27
CA PHE A 71 1.25 -8.43 -9.98
C PHE A 71 1.11 -6.90 -10.08
N GLY A 72 1.67 -6.28 -11.12
CA GLY A 72 1.56 -4.85 -11.40
C GLY A 72 0.12 -4.40 -11.63
N ARG A 73 -0.70 -5.17 -12.37
CA ARG A 73 -2.14 -4.91 -12.55
C ARG A 73 -2.90 -4.92 -11.23
N ILE A 74 -2.56 -5.81 -10.31
CA ILE A 74 -3.18 -5.86 -8.98
C ILE A 74 -2.86 -4.56 -8.22
N CYS A 75 -1.59 -4.15 -8.19
CA CYS A 75 -1.21 -2.90 -7.55
C CYS A 75 -1.83 -1.67 -8.21
N ARG A 76 -1.92 -1.60 -9.54
CA ARG A 76 -2.60 -0.50 -10.25
C ARG A 76 -4.09 -0.44 -9.92
N LYS A 77 -4.80 -1.57 -9.88
CA LYS A 77 -6.21 -1.62 -9.46
C LYS A 77 -6.40 -1.12 -8.03
N LEU A 78 -5.52 -1.52 -7.11
CA LEU A 78 -5.55 -1.05 -5.73
C LEU A 78 -5.26 0.46 -5.64
N SER A 79 -4.23 0.95 -6.31
CA SER A 79 -3.90 2.37 -6.37
C SER A 79 -5.05 3.20 -6.92
N HIS A 80 -5.67 2.75 -8.02
CA HIS A 80 -6.79 3.46 -8.64
C HIS A 80 -8.01 3.49 -7.73
N TYR A 81 -8.39 2.37 -7.14
CA TYR A 81 -9.58 2.31 -6.26
C TYR A 81 -9.41 3.16 -5.00
N TYR A 82 -8.18 3.31 -4.50
CA TYR A 82 -7.89 4.03 -3.27
C TYR A 82 -7.17 5.37 -3.47
N SER A 83 -7.10 5.89 -4.70
CA SER A 83 -6.44 7.17 -5.00
C SER A 83 -7.06 8.34 -4.24
N GLY A 84 -8.38 8.34 -4.05
CA GLY A 84 -9.11 9.33 -3.24
C GLY A 84 -9.12 9.06 -1.73
N SER A 85 -8.39 8.05 -1.24
CA SER A 85 -8.39 7.67 0.18
C SER A 85 -7.28 8.40 0.94
N SER A 86 -7.61 9.10 2.01
CA SER A 86 -6.66 9.77 2.94
C SER A 86 -5.76 8.81 3.76
N ARG A 87 -5.68 7.53 3.37
CA ARG A 87 -5.09 6.43 4.16
C ARG A 87 -3.85 5.83 3.50
N LYS A 88 -2.86 6.69 3.19
CA LYS A 88 -1.62 6.32 2.48
C LYS A 88 -0.84 5.17 3.17
N ARG A 89 -0.73 5.18 4.52
CA ARG A 89 0.01 4.14 5.28
C ARG A 89 -0.57 2.73 5.16
N ALA A 90 -1.90 2.61 5.11
CA ALA A 90 -2.58 1.34 4.94
C ALA A 90 -2.30 0.75 3.54
N LEU A 91 -2.38 1.59 2.51
CA LEU A 91 -2.11 1.20 1.12
C LEU A 91 -0.66 0.78 0.94
N TYR A 92 0.27 1.47 1.58
CA TYR A 92 1.68 1.10 1.58
C TYR A 92 1.91 -0.34 2.05
N ARG A 93 1.30 -0.74 3.17
CA ARG A 93 1.40 -2.12 3.70
C ARG A 93 0.86 -3.15 2.70
N ILE A 94 -0.28 -2.86 2.05
CA ILE A 94 -0.87 -3.76 1.06
C ILE A 94 0.02 -3.86 -0.19
N LYS A 95 0.52 -2.74 -0.70
CA LYS A 95 1.45 -2.71 -1.84
C LYS A 95 2.74 -3.48 -1.52
N TYR A 96 3.28 -3.33 -0.31
CA TYR A 96 4.42 -4.11 0.16
C TYR A 96 4.15 -5.62 0.12
N ILE A 97 2.97 -6.05 0.59
CA ILE A 97 2.59 -7.47 0.55
C ILE A 97 2.63 -7.99 -0.90
N VAL A 98 1.96 -7.28 -1.82
CA VAL A 98 1.89 -7.69 -3.23
C VAL A 98 3.28 -7.76 -3.86
N ARG A 99 4.16 -6.78 -3.59
CA ARG A 99 5.54 -6.77 -4.11
C ARG A 99 6.37 -7.92 -3.57
N LEU A 100 6.34 -8.14 -2.26
CA LEU A 100 7.13 -9.22 -1.67
C LEU A 100 6.62 -10.59 -2.16
N SER A 101 5.31 -10.75 -2.37
CA SER A 101 4.75 -11.95 -2.99
C SER A 101 5.24 -12.15 -4.43
N CYS A 102 5.36 -11.08 -5.22
CA CYS A 102 5.96 -11.12 -6.55
C CYS A 102 7.43 -11.58 -6.48
N ALA A 103 8.24 -10.90 -5.67
CA ALA A 103 9.66 -11.22 -5.49
C ALA A 103 9.87 -12.67 -5.00
N ARG A 104 9.04 -13.15 -4.06
CA ARG A 104 9.07 -14.54 -3.59
C ARG A 104 8.68 -15.55 -4.68
N THR A 105 7.80 -15.17 -5.59
CA THR A 105 7.37 -16.01 -6.72
C THR A 105 8.51 -16.17 -7.73
N LEU A 106 9.14 -15.06 -8.14
CA LEU A 106 10.30 -15.06 -9.02
C LEU A 106 11.50 -15.78 -8.38
N ALA A 107 11.77 -15.51 -7.11
CA ALA A 107 12.81 -16.20 -6.33
C ALA A 107 12.63 -17.72 -6.35
N ARG A 108 11.39 -18.18 -6.14
CA ARG A 108 11.07 -19.61 -6.20
C ARG A 108 11.26 -20.20 -7.59
N LYS A 109 10.75 -19.52 -8.63
CA LYS A 109 10.87 -19.96 -10.03
C LYS A 109 12.33 -20.22 -10.42
N HIS A 110 13.20 -19.28 -10.05
CA HIS A 110 14.62 -19.31 -10.40
C HIS A 110 15.52 -19.98 -9.36
N LYS A 111 14.95 -20.53 -8.28
CA LYS A 111 15.69 -21.16 -7.17
C LYS A 111 16.77 -20.26 -6.56
N ARG A 112 16.53 -18.94 -6.50
CA ARG A 112 17.44 -17.97 -5.87
C ARG A 112 16.84 -17.43 -4.58
N PRO A 113 17.65 -16.92 -3.64
CA PRO A 113 17.11 -16.24 -2.47
C PRO A 113 16.39 -14.94 -2.87
N VAL A 114 15.35 -14.57 -2.12
CA VAL A 114 14.55 -13.35 -2.38
C VAL A 114 15.42 -12.10 -2.44
N ARG A 115 16.45 -12.02 -1.59
CA ARG A 115 17.41 -10.90 -1.59
C ARG A 115 18.12 -10.71 -2.94
N ALA A 116 18.41 -11.81 -3.64
CA ALA A 116 19.09 -11.77 -4.94
C ALA A 116 18.17 -11.32 -6.07
N PHE A 117 16.84 -11.30 -5.85
CA PHE A 117 15.89 -10.65 -6.75
C PHE A 117 15.65 -9.19 -6.35
N LEU A 118 15.62 -8.88 -5.05
CA LEU A 118 15.41 -7.49 -4.60
C LEU A 118 16.63 -6.59 -4.83
N GLN A 119 17.85 -7.12 -4.79
CA GLN A 119 19.08 -6.35 -5.03
C GLN A 119 19.22 -5.84 -6.49
N PRO A 120 19.01 -6.66 -7.54
CA PRO A 120 19.21 -6.21 -8.92
C PRO A 120 18.00 -5.50 -9.51
N LEU A 121 16.78 -5.84 -9.06
CA LEU A 121 15.56 -5.26 -9.66
C LEU A 121 15.32 -3.78 -9.30
N GLY A 122 16.09 -3.21 -8.35
CA GLY A 122 16.25 -1.77 -8.18
C GLY A 122 14.96 -0.94 -8.08
N SER A 123 15.07 0.35 -8.42
CA SER A 123 13.94 1.28 -8.52
C SER A 123 13.03 0.98 -9.72
N GLU A 124 13.55 0.44 -10.83
CA GLU A 124 12.76 0.17 -12.04
C GLU A 124 11.63 -0.84 -11.82
N PHE A 125 11.89 -1.92 -11.08
CA PHE A 125 10.83 -2.86 -10.70
C PHE A 125 9.85 -2.22 -9.72
N LEU A 126 10.30 -1.31 -8.86
CA LEU A 126 9.43 -0.59 -7.94
C LEU A 126 8.55 0.43 -8.67
N ASP A 127 9.06 1.03 -9.75
CA ASP A 127 8.38 2.03 -10.57
C ASP A 127 7.15 1.48 -11.28
N GLU A 128 7.17 0.21 -11.69
CA GLU A 128 5.97 -0.47 -12.20
C GLU A 128 4.85 -0.61 -11.15
N PHE A 129 5.21 -0.57 -9.87
CA PHE A 129 4.29 -0.78 -8.75
C PHE A 129 3.96 0.51 -7.97
N PHE A 130 4.66 1.61 -8.18
CA PHE A 130 4.53 2.87 -7.42
C PHE A 130 4.28 4.06 -8.35
N GLN A 131 3.46 5.02 -7.92
CA GLN A 131 3.42 6.35 -8.55
C GLN A 131 4.39 7.31 -7.83
N GLU A 132 4.80 8.37 -8.52
CA GLU A 132 5.85 9.31 -8.08
C GLU A 132 5.66 9.85 -6.64
N GLU A 133 4.42 10.14 -6.22
CA GLU A 133 4.13 10.61 -4.84
C GLU A 133 4.51 9.62 -3.72
N GLU A 134 4.60 8.32 -4.02
CA GLU A 134 4.99 7.30 -3.02
C GLU A 134 6.50 7.03 -3.02
N LYS A 135 7.23 7.51 -4.04
CA LYS A 135 8.70 7.40 -4.10
C LYS A 135 9.37 8.28 -3.04
N GLU A 136 8.84 9.48 -2.79
CA GLU A 136 9.33 10.38 -1.72
C GLU A 136 9.19 9.79 -0.32
N VAL A 137 8.10 9.07 -0.04
CA VAL A 137 7.90 8.43 1.27
C VAL A 137 8.86 7.26 1.47
N LEU A 138 9.24 6.59 0.39
CA LEU A 138 10.14 5.45 0.41
C LEU A 138 11.61 5.82 0.52
N SER A 139 12.06 6.87 -0.17
CA SER A 139 13.43 7.38 -0.06
C SER A 139 13.75 7.87 1.37
N LEU A 140 12.73 8.21 2.15
CA LEU A 140 12.85 8.56 3.56
C LEU A 140 12.90 7.34 4.51
N ILE A 141 12.50 6.14 4.07
CA ILE A 141 12.40 4.93 4.90
C ILE A 141 13.48 3.90 4.57
N PHE A 142 13.93 3.86 3.31
CA PHE A 142 15.06 3.05 2.88
C PHE A 142 16.12 3.99 2.28
N PRO A 143 17.30 4.12 2.91
CA PRO A 143 18.40 4.92 2.37
C PRO A 143 19.01 4.29 1.12
#